data_AF-A0A2N7JQC5-F1
#
_entry.id   AF-A0A2N7JQC5-F1
#
_cell.length_a   1.000
_cell.length_b   1.000
_cell.length_c   1.000
_cell.angle_alpha   90.00
_cell.angle_beta   90.00
_cell.angle_gamma   90.00
#
_symmetry.space_group_name_H-M   'P 1'
#
loop_
_entity.id
_entity.type
_entity.pdbx_description
1 polymer ?
#
loop_
_entity_poly.entity_id
_entity_poly.type
_entity_poly.pdbx_seq_one_letter_code
_entity_poly.pdbx_strand_id
1 'polypeptide(L)'
;MQIKGFTLVELILSIVVSSILLLGLANFTEVGVKGYFGTVERYRLQTEANFVIEKISREMRHAVPNLFPSAVSSGCVSFYPIVDSGFYVVSGADINFLVSNPDTNVQSLQNLSLLINPTRPYQALDKIDNLFPLTNVSQATGTNVSGAAFTLTGQAGDLVGGSVSNRHYIFNDDNPVEYCLTQGSFLTRTNAGDPIIISDKLNVGESSLQYSPATVQQNGIINLTLTFTVNGETTTFEQEVQVLNVP
;
A
#
# COMPACT_ATOMS: atom_id res chain seq x y z
N MET A 1 58.01 54.72 -27.02
CA MET A 1 56.62 54.60 -26.53
C MET A 1 56.66 54.70 -25.02
N GLN A 2 56.17 55.78 -24.42
CA GLN A 2 56.02 55.85 -22.96
C GLN A 2 54.79 55.02 -22.58
N ILE A 3 55.01 53.94 -21.84
CA ILE A 3 53.94 53.19 -21.18
C ILE A 3 53.43 54.12 -20.07
N LYS A 4 52.23 54.67 -20.21
CA LYS A 4 51.60 55.43 -19.13
C LYS A 4 51.30 54.48 -17.98
N GLY A 5 51.93 54.70 -16.83
CA GLY A 5 51.64 53.95 -15.60
C GLY A 5 50.26 54.32 -15.04
N PHE A 6 49.61 53.37 -14.38
CA PHE A 6 48.36 53.59 -13.66
C PHE A 6 48.55 54.55 -12.48
N THR A 7 47.58 55.44 -12.26
CA THR A 7 47.61 56.31 -11.07
C THR A 7 47.15 55.56 -9.82
N LEU A 8 47.63 55.98 -8.64
CA LEU A 8 47.20 55.40 -7.35
C LEU A 8 45.68 55.42 -7.19
N VAL A 9 45.03 56.50 -7.64
CA VAL A 9 43.57 56.68 -7.58
C VAL A 9 42.85 55.65 -8.45
N GLU A 10 43.38 55.36 -9.63
CA GLU A 10 42.82 54.39 -10.57
C GLU A 10 42.92 52.96 -10.04
N LEU A 11 44.04 52.62 -9.38
CA LEU A 11 44.20 51.35 -8.68
C LEU A 11 43.16 51.20 -7.55
N ILE A 12 43.02 52.21 -6.67
CA ILE A 12 42.08 52.17 -5.55
C ILE A 12 40.64 52.03 -6.05
N LEU A 13 40.25 52.80 -7.06
CA LEU A 13 38.91 52.77 -7.63
C LEU A 13 38.61 51.41 -8.25
N SER A 14 39.58 50.79 -8.94
CA SER A 14 39.42 49.45 -9.51
C SER A 14 39.20 48.37 -8.45
N ILE A 15 39.92 48.44 -7.31
CA ILE A 15 39.77 47.48 -6.21
C ILE A 15 38.39 47.62 -5.59
N VAL A 16 37.96 48.84 -5.29
CA VAL A 16 36.64 49.11 -4.67
C VAL A 16 35.50 48.63 -5.55
N VAL A 17 35.53 48.97 -6.86
CA VAL A 17 34.48 48.54 -7.80
C VAL A 17 34.47 47.01 -7.95
N SER A 18 35.64 46.38 -8.07
CA SER A 18 35.73 44.92 -8.18
C SER A 18 35.21 44.21 -6.93
N SER A 19 35.49 44.74 -5.73
CA SER A 19 34.98 44.18 -4.48
C SER A 19 33.46 44.23 -4.42
N ILE A 20 32.83 45.35 -4.80
CA ILE A 20 31.37 45.48 -4.79
C ILE A 20 30.74 44.50 -5.80
N LEU A 21 31.32 44.38 -7.00
CA LEU A 21 30.83 43.45 -8.02
C LEU A 21 30.95 41.98 -7.59
N LEU A 22 32.09 41.59 -7.03
CA LEU A 22 32.33 40.23 -6.55
C LEU A 22 31.38 39.85 -5.42
N LEU A 23 31.11 40.76 -4.48
CA LEU A 23 30.13 40.55 -3.41
C LEU A 23 28.71 40.38 -3.97
N GLY A 24 28.34 41.19 -4.96
CA GLY A 24 27.03 41.07 -5.64
C GLY A 24 26.86 39.72 -6.35
N LEU A 25 27.89 39.29 -7.10
CA LEU A 25 27.90 38.01 -7.81
C LEU A 25 27.86 36.81 -6.84
N ALA A 26 28.59 36.89 -5.73
CA ALA A 26 28.60 35.84 -4.72
C ALA A 26 27.21 35.65 -4.09
N ASN A 27 26.57 36.73 -3.65
CA ASN A 27 25.23 36.68 -3.05
C ASN A 27 24.17 36.16 -4.03
N PHE A 28 24.21 36.62 -5.28
CA PHE A 28 23.27 36.15 -6.31
C PHE A 28 23.45 34.65 -6.58
N THR A 29 24.70 34.19 -6.68
CA THR A 29 25.01 32.77 -6.91
C THR A 29 24.57 31.91 -5.72
N GLU A 30 24.80 32.37 -4.49
CA GLU A 30 24.39 31.65 -3.28
C GLU A 30 22.86 31.45 -3.23
N VAL A 31 22.09 32.51 -3.50
CA VAL A 31 20.63 32.43 -3.54
C VAL A 31 20.15 31.49 -4.64
N GLY A 32 20.75 31.57 -5.84
CA GLY A 32 20.43 30.69 -6.95
C GLY A 32 20.69 29.21 -6.64
N VAL A 33 21.84 28.91 -6.04
CA VAL A 33 22.22 27.54 -5.65
C VAL A 33 21.30 27.00 -4.54
N LYS A 34 21.03 27.79 -3.48
CA LYS A 34 20.10 27.40 -2.42
C LYS A 34 18.69 27.15 -2.95
N GLY A 35 18.19 28.01 -3.85
CA GLY A 35 16.88 27.85 -4.48
C GLY A 35 16.80 26.59 -5.33
N TYR A 36 17.84 26.25 -6.09
CA TYR A 36 17.92 25.02 -6.86
C TYR A 36 17.86 23.78 -5.96
N PHE A 37 18.69 23.70 -4.93
CA PHE A 37 18.69 22.56 -4.01
C PHE A 37 17.36 22.41 -3.26
N GLY A 38 16.77 23.51 -2.79
CA GLY A 38 15.45 23.47 -2.16
C GLY A 38 14.36 22.95 -3.11
N THR A 39 14.40 23.34 -4.38
CA THR A 39 13.46 22.83 -5.40
C THR A 39 13.63 21.33 -5.63
N VAL A 40 14.87 20.85 -5.76
CA VAL A 40 15.17 19.43 -5.96
C VAL A 40 14.72 18.59 -4.76
N GLU A 41 14.92 19.08 -3.55
CA GLU A 41 14.55 18.36 -2.33
C GLU A 41 13.02 18.25 -2.17
N ARG A 42 12.29 19.34 -2.41
CA ARG A 42 10.81 19.33 -2.44
C ARG A 42 10.28 18.38 -3.51
N TYR A 43 10.87 18.39 -4.71
CA TYR A 43 10.47 17.48 -5.78
C TYR A 43 10.69 16.01 -5.39
N ARG A 44 11.83 15.70 -4.74
CA ARG A 44 12.12 14.35 -4.24
C ARG A 44 11.11 13.93 -3.17
N LEU A 45 10.78 14.82 -2.23
CA LEU A 45 9.80 14.54 -1.17
C LEU A 45 8.40 14.27 -1.74
N GLN A 46 7.93 15.09 -2.69
CA GLN A 46 6.65 14.88 -3.36
C GLN A 46 6.61 13.55 -4.13
N THR A 47 7.69 13.20 -4.83
CA THR A 47 7.78 11.94 -5.56
C THR A 47 7.72 10.73 -4.61
N GLU A 48 8.44 10.80 -3.49
CA GLU A 48 8.40 9.77 -2.45
C GLU A 48 7.00 9.64 -1.85
N ALA A 49 6.39 10.75 -1.43
CA ALA A 49 5.05 10.75 -0.87
C ALA A 49 4.01 10.14 -1.82
N ASN A 50 4.02 10.54 -3.09
CA ASN A 50 3.14 9.98 -4.12
C ASN A 50 3.38 8.48 -4.30
N PHE A 51 4.64 8.04 -4.35
CA PHE A 51 4.96 6.61 -4.45
C PHE A 51 4.42 5.82 -3.25
N VAL A 52 4.60 6.33 -2.03
CA VAL A 52 4.12 5.69 -0.80
C VAL A 52 2.61 5.56 -0.82
N ILE A 53 1.89 6.66 -1.11
CA ILE A 53 0.42 6.67 -1.15
C ILE A 53 -0.11 5.73 -2.23
N GLU A 54 0.47 5.76 -3.44
CA GLU A 54 0.06 4.87 -4.54
C GLU A 54 0.33 3.40 -4.22
N LYS A 55 1.47 3.10 -3.59
CA LYS A 55 1.81 1.73 -3.17
C LYS A 55 0.80 1.20 -2.16
N ILE A 56 0.56 1.95 -1.08
CA ILE A 56 -0.41 1.58 -0.04
C ILE A 56 -1.81 1.41 -0.66
N SER A 57 -2.26 2.41 -1.43
CA SER A 57 -3.57 2.42 -2.04
C SER A 57 -3.78 1.23 -2.98
N ARG A 58 -2.78 0.90 -3.79
CA ARG A 58 -2.85 -0.22 -4.72
C ARG A 58 -2.90 -1.56 -3.99
N GLU A 59 -2.06 -1.77 -2.98
CA GLU A 59 -2.08 -3.02 -2.23
C GLU A 59 -3.39 -3.21 -1.45
N MET A 60 -3.91 -2.15 -0.83
CA MET A 60 -5.19 -2.19 -0.11
C MET A 60 -6.39 -2.43 -1.03
N ARG A 61 -6.37 -1.96 -2.28
CA ARG A 61 -7.41 -2.29 -3.28
C ARG A 61 -7.41 -3.76 -3.69
N HIS A 62 -6.29 -4.46 -3.46
CA HIS A 62 -6.15 -5.91 -3.66
C HIS A 62 -6.36 -6.72 -2.37
N ALA A 63 -6.91 -6.11 -1.33
CA ALA A 63 -7.34 -6.83 -0.13
C ALA A 63 -8.59 -7.67 -0.40
N VAL A 64 -8.74 -8.77 0.33
CA VAL A 64 -9.98 -9.54 0.37
C VAL A 64 -11.07 -8.63 0.95
N PRO A 65 -12.26 -8.55 0.32
CA PRO A 65 -13.33 -7.69 0.78
C PRO A 65 -13.68 -7.90 2.26
N ASN A 66 -13.82 -6.81 3.01
CA ASN A 66 -14.10 -6.76 4.45
C ASN A 66 -13.11 -7.46 5.40
N LEU A 67 -11.97 -7.98 4.91
CA LEU A 67 -10.98 -8.73 5.70
C LEU A 67 -9.81 -7.86 6.15
N PHE A 68 -10.11 -6.95 7.07
CA PHE A 68 -9.17 -6.00 7.67
C PHE A 68 -9.04 -6.26 9.18
N PRO A 69 -8.06 -7.09 9.60
CA PRO A 69 -7.85 -7.43 11.00
C PRO A 69 -7.43 -6.29 11.95
N SER A 70 -7.17 -5.08 11.46
CA SER A 70 -6.57 -4.02 12.28
C SER A 70 -7.39 -3.62 13.50
N ALA A 71 -6.69 -3.49 14.62
CA ALA A 71 -7.19 -2.89 15.85
C ALA A 71 -7.36 -1.38 15.68
N VAL A 72 -8.60 -0.90 15.80
CA VAL A 72 -8.94 0.53 15.93
C VAL A 72 -8.07 1.12 17.05
N SER A 73 -7.13 2.02 16.71
CA SER A 73 -6.25 2.85 17.59
C SER A 73 -4.71 2.66 17.51
N SER A 74 -4.18 1.72 16.73
CA SER A 74 -2.73 1.37 16.80
C SER A 74 -1.80 2.18 15.88
N GLY A 75 -2.33 3.03 14.98
CA GLY A 75 -1.51 3.63 13.92
C GLY A 75 -1.10 2.63 12.83
N CYS A 76 -1.72 1.44 12.83
CA CYS A 76 -1.51 0.39 11.85
C CYS A 76 -2.81 0.01 11.15
N VAL A 77 -2.70 -0.37 9.88
CA VAL A 77 -3.78 -1.00 9.11
C VAL A 77 -3.26 -2.29 8.50
N SER A 78 -3.95 -3.38 8.78
CA SER A 78 -3.65 -4.73 8.28
C SER A 78 -4.82 -5.28 7.48
N PHE A 79 -4.49 -6.07 6.46
CA PHE A 79 -5.44 -6.66 5.54
C PHE A 79 -4.91 -7.97 4.96
N TYR A 80 -5.82 -8.85 4.57
CA TYR A 80 -5.47 -10.08 3.85
C TYR A 80 -5.42 -9.80 2.35
N PRO A 81 -4.27 -9.93 1.67
CA PRO A 81 -4.21 -9.77 0.22
C PRO A 81 -4.86 -10.97 -0.50
N ILE A 82 -5.48 -10.71 -1.64
CA ILE A 82 -5.99 -11.77 -2.53
C ILE A 82 -4.79 -12.48 -3.17
N VAL A 83 -4.65 -13.78 -2.92
CA VAL A 83 -3.65 -14.65 -3.57
C VAL A 83 -4.18 -15.14 -4.92
N ASP A 84 -5.43 -15.58 -4.96
CA ASP A 84 -6.14 -15.96 -6.18
C ASP A 84 -7.64 -15.67 -6.00
N SER A 85 -8.39 -15.59 -7.09
CA SER A 85 -9.84 -15.42 -7.09
C SER A 85 -10.44 -16.11 -8.29
N GLY A 86 -11.68 -16.56 -8.16
CA GLY A 86 -12.32 -17.29 -9.22
C GLY A 86 -13.79 -17.51 -8.99
N PHE A 87 -14.33 -18.50 -9.68
CA PHE A 87 -15.74 -18.85 -9.62
C PHE A 87 -15.92 -20.20 -8.96
N TYR A 88 -17.00 -20.35 -8.20
CA TYR A 88 -17.41 -21.61 -7.62
C TYR A 88 -18.80 -22.03 -8.10
N VAL A 89 -19.10 -23.31 -7.93
CA VAL A 89 -20.43 -23.87 -8.12
C VAL A 89 -20.67 -24.96 -7.09
N VAL A 90 -21.87 -25.01 -6.55
CA VAL A 90 -22.29 -26.07 -5.63
C VAL A 90 -22.86 -27.23 -6.45
N SER A 91 -22.37 -28.44 -6.20
CA SER A 91 -22.84 -29.67 -6.84
C SER A 91 -23.10 -30.74 -5.78
N GLY A 92 -24.37 -30.92 -5.41
CA GLY A 92 -24.75 -31.84 -4.34
C GLY A 92 -24.20 -31.35 -2.99
N ALA A 93 -23.36 -32.16 -2.35
CA ALA A 93 -22.71 -31.82 -1.08
C ALA A 93 -21.39 -31.07 -1.25
N ASP A 94 -20.90 -30.91 -2.48
CA ASP A 94 -19.55 -30.43 -2.76
C ASP A 94 -19.56 -29.00 -3.31
N ILE A 95 -18.49 -28.25 -3.04
CA ILE A 95 -18.21 -26.96 -3.66
C ILE A 95 -17.07 -27.15 -4.66
N ASN A 96 -17.36 -26.98 -5.94
CA ASN A 96 -16.35 -26.99 -7.00
C ASN A 96 -15.92 -25.56 -7.30
N PHE A 97 -14.64 -25.31 -7.50
CA PHE A 97 -14.12 -23.98 -7.76
C PHE A 97 -12.97 -23.99 -8.76
N LEU A 98 -12.78 -22.84 -9.41
CA LEU A 98 -11.74 -22.61 -10.40
C LEU A 98 -10.77 -21.57 -9.87
N VAL A 99 -9.48 -21.78 -10.08
CA VAL A 99 -8.46 -20.76 -9.79
C VAL A 99 -7.90 -20.20 -11.09
N SER A 100 -7.41 -18.96 -11.06
CA SER A 100 -6.93 -18.27 -12.25
C SER A 100 -5.59 -18.82 -12.73
N ASN A 101 -4.70 -19.20 -11.81
CA ASN A 101 -3.39 -19.73 -12.16
C ASN A 101 -3.46 -21.23 -12.56
N PRO A 102 -3.18 -21.60 -13.83
CA PRO A 102 -3.29 -22.98 -14.30
C PRO A 102 -2.24 -23.93 -13.69
N ASP A 103 -1.14 -23.41 -13.14
CA ASP A 103 -0.08 -24.22 -12.54
C ASP A 103 -0.36 -24.58 -11.07
N THR A 104 -1.47 -24.08 -10.52
CA THR A 104 -1.91 -24.37 -9.16
C THR A 104 -2.22 -25.86 -8.99
N ASN A 105 -1.77 -26.42 -7.88
CA ASN A 105 -2.02 -27.81 -7.49
C ASN A 105 -2.47 -27.89 -6.02
N VAL A 106 -2.86 -29.08 -5.57
CA VAL A 106 -3.35 -29.31 -4.20
C VAL A 106 -2.34 -28.80 -3.16
N GLN A 107 -1.05 -29.10 -3.32
CA GLN A 107 -0.01 -28.70 -2.37
C GLN A 107 0.12 -27.18 -2.26
N SER A 108 0.01 -26.44 -3.36
CA SER A 108 0.05 -24.98 -3.32
C SER A 108 -1.11 -24.33 -2.57
N LEU A 109 -2.23 -25.05 -2.38
CA LEU A 109 -3.42 -24.56 -1.68
C LEU A 109 -3.47 -24.94 -0.19
N GLN A 110 -2.65 -25.88 0.29
CA GLN A 110 -2.81 -26.49 1.62
C GLN A 110 -2.80 -25.50 2.80
N ASN A 111 -2.15 -24.34 2.66
CA ASN A 111 -2.04 -23.31 3.70
C ASN A 111 -2.86 -22.05 3.37
N LEU A 112 -3.83 -22.17 2.46
CA LEU A 112 -4.69 -21.07 2.04
C LEU A 112 -6.13 -21.36 2.46
N SER A 113 -6.91 -20.29 2.53
CA SER A 113 -8.34 -20.35 2.81
C SER A 113 -9.11 -19.71 1.68
N LEU A 114 -10.26 -20.30 1.36
CA LEU A 114 -11.22 -19.82 0.38
C LEU A 114 -12.38 -19.17 1.12
N LEU A 115 -12.75 -17.97 0.67
CA LEU A 115 -13.84 -17.19 1.24
C LEU A 115 -14.86 -16.83 0.17
N ILE A 116 -16.13 -17.02 0.50
CA ILE A 116 -17.26 -16.69 -0.36
C ILE A 116 -18.13 -15.63 0.31
N ASN A 117 -18.45 -14.57 -0.43
CA ASN A 117 -19.43 -13.55 0.00
C ASN A 117 -19.17 -12.97 1.42
N PRO A 118 -17.99 -12.37 1.69
CA PRO A 118 -17.70 -11.76 2.98
C PRO A 118 -18.51 -10.48 3.19
N THR A 119 -19.71 -10.61 3.75
CA THR A 119 -20.65 -9.48 3.94
C THR A 119 -20.50 -8.75 5.27
N ARG A 120 -19.79 -9.35 6.23
CA ARG A 120 -19.61 -8.80 7.57
C ARG A 120 -18.21 -8.22 7.75
N PRO A 121 -18.06 -7.13 8.52
CA PRO A 121 -16.75 -6.68 8.97
C PRO A 121 -15.97 -7.78 9.67
N TYR A 122 -14.65 -7.81 9.47
CA TYR A 122 -13.75 -8.68 10.19
C TYR A 122 -13.92 -8.56 11.71
N GLN A 123 -13.91 -9.70 12.41
CA GLN A 123 -13.82 -9.77 13.88
C GLN A 123 -12.68 -10.69 14.28
N ALA A 124 -12.76 -11.94 13.83
CA ALA A 124 -11.75 -12.98 13.94
C ALA A 124 -12.02 -14.01 12.83
N LEU A 125 -10.98 -14.70 12.35
CA LEU A 125 -11.11 -15.68 11.26
C LEU A 125 -12.16 -16.77 11.55
N ASP A 126 -12.24 -17.26 12.80
CA ASP A 126 -13.20 -18.28 13.23
C ASP A 126 -14.66 -17.79 13.35
N LYS A 127 -14.89 -16.49 13.12
CA LYS A 127 -16.20 -15.83 13.17
C LYS A 127 -16.65 -15.34 11.79
N ILE A 128 -15.89 -15.66 10.74
CA ILE A 128 -16.23 -15.33 9.36
C ILE A 128 -17.10 -16.45 8.78
N ASP A 129 -18.30 -16.10 8.33
CA ASP A 129 -19.17 -17.02 7.59
C ASP A 129 -18.53 -17.37 6.23
N ASN A 130 -18.75 -18.59 5.74
CA ASN A 130 -18.27 -19.07 4.43
C ASN A 130 -16.74 -19.05 4.24
N LEU A 131 -15.99 -19.20 5.33
CA LEU A 131 -14.55 -19.41 5.30
C LEU A 131 -14.24 -20.91 5.27
N PHE A 132 -13.55 -21.36 4.22
CA PHE A 132 -13.23 -22.77 3.97
C PHE A 132 -11.72 -22.95 3.87
N PRO A 133 -11.06 -23.59 4.86
CA PRO A 133 -9.66 -23.96 4.75
C PRO A 133 -9.43 -24.92 3.57
N LEU A 134 -8.43 -24.67 2.73
CA LEU A 134 -8.13 -25.49 1.55
C LEU A 134 -7.20 -26.69 1.86
N THR A 135 -7.22 -27.16 3.11
CA THR A 135 -6.36 -28.26 3.60
C THR A 135 -6.72 -29.61 2.97
N ASN A 136 -8.01 -29.86 2.72
CA ASN A 136 -8.54 -31.13 2.19
C ASN A 136 -9.25 -30.94 0.85
N VAL A 137 -8.56 -30.35 -0.12
CA VAL A 137 -9.06 -30.20 -1.50
C VAL A 137 -8.65 -31.35 -2.40
N SER A 138 -9.52 -31.73 -3.32
CA SER A 138 -9.19 -32.64 -4.42
C SER A 138 -9.11 -31.86 -5.73
N GLN A 139 -8.12 -32.17 -6.58
CA GLN A 139 -8.02 -31.58 -7.91
C GLN A 139 -8.88 -32.38 -8.89
N ALA A 140 -9.71 -31.69 -9.65
CA ALA A 140 -10.47 -32.32 -10.72
C ALA A 140 -9.50 -32.75 -11.83
N THR A 141 -9.58 -34.02 -12.23
CA THR A 141 -8.75 -34.60 -13.29
C THR A 141 -9.64 -35.27 -14.32
N GLY A 142 -9.32 -35.13 -15.61
CA GLY A 142 -10.09 -35.74 -16.69
C GLY A 142 -9.83 -35.12 -18.06
N THR A 143 -10.24 -35.81 -19.12
CA THR A 143 -10.02 -35.37 -20.52
C THR A 143 -10.78 -34.09 -20.90
N ASN A 144 -11.79 -33.71 -20.11
CA ASN A 144 -12.62 -32.51 -20.32
C ASN A 144 -12.35 -31.39 -19.31
N VAL A 145 -11.33 -31.55 -18.46
CA VAL A 145 -10.94 -30.51 -17.49
C VAL A 145 -9.87 -29.64 -18.14
N SER A 146 -10.19 -28.38 -18.38
CA SER A 146 -9.24 -27.36 -18.84
C SER A 146 -9.05 -26.34 -17.73
N GLY A 147 -7.81 -26.18 -17.26
CA GLY A 147 -7.46 -25.28 -16.17
C GLY A 147 -7.37 -25.96 -14.80
N ALA A 148 -7.11 -25.16 -13.77
CA ALA A 148 -6.95 -25.63 -12.40
C ALA A 148 -8.30 -25.59 -11.67
N ALA A 149 -8.96 -26.75 -11.63
CA ALA A 149 -10.27 -26.95 -11.00
C ALA A 149 -10.13 -27.84 -9.76
N PHE A 150 -10.85 -27.49 -8.70
CA PHE A 150 -10.74 -28.13 -7.40
C PHE A 150 -12.11 -28.33 -6.77
N THR A 151 -12.17 -29.25 -5.81
CA THR A 151 -13.39 -29.60 -5.09
C THR A 151 -13.13 -29.63 -3.59
N LEU A 152 -13.97 -28.89 -2.85
CA LEU A 152 -14.16 -29.02 -1.41
C LEU A 152 -15.30 -30.01 -1.15
N THR A 153 -14.96 -31.21 -0.72
CA THR A 153 -15.91 -32.31 -0.56
C THR A 153 -16.75 -32.16 0.71
N GLY A 154 -18.08 -32.23 0.59
CA GLY A 154 -19.01 -32.20 1.71
C GLY A 154 -19.18 -30.83 2.39
N GLN A 155 -18.56 -29.76 1.87
CA GLN A 155 -18.56 -28.43 2.49
C GLN A 155 -19.75 -27.54 2.09
N ALA A 156 -20.59 -27.97 1.14
CA ALA A 156 -21.72 -27.17 0.68
C ALA A 156 -22.77 -26.89 1.77
N GLY A 157 -22.87 -27.75 2.79
CA GLY A 157 -23.80 -27.58 3.91
C GLY A 157 -23.43 -26.42 4.84
N ASP A 158 -22.15 -26.05 4.88
CA ASP A 158 -21.62 -24.95 5.70
C ASP A 158 -21.69 -23.60 4.98
N LEU A 159 -22.06 -23.59 3.68
CA LEU A 159 -22.25 -22.37 2.89
C LEU A 159 -23.57 -21.68 3.26
N VAL A 160 -23.46 -20.53 3.92
CA VAL A 160 -24.56 -19.65 4.31
C VAL A 160 -24.59 -18.42 3.39
N GLY A 161 -25.53 -18.41 2.44
CA GLY A 161 -25.73 -17.27 1.54
C GLY A 161 -24.58 -17.09 0.54
N GLY A 162 -24.74 -17.70 -0.64
CA GLY A 162 -23.72 -17.64 -1.70
C GLY A 162 -23.52 -16.25 -2.32
N SER A 163 -22.42 -16.10 -3.06
CA SER A 163 -22.18 -14.92 -3.91
C SER A 163 -23.15 -14.92 -5.08
N VAL A 164 -23.77 -13.76 -5.34
CA VAL A 164 -24.64 -13.55 -6.51
C VAL A 164 -23.89 -13.74 -7.83
N SER A 165 -22.59 -13.44 -7.82
CA SER A 165 -21.69 -13.59 -8.95
C SER A 165 -20.97 -14.94 -8.97
N ASN A 166 -21.29 -15.84 -8.03
CA ASN A 166 -20.60 -17.11 -7.79
C ASN A 166 -19.08 -16.95 -7.63
N ARG A 167 -18.63 -15.86 -7.02
CA ARG A 167 -17.19 -15.55 -6.84
C ARG A 167 -16.66 -16.04 -5.49
N HIS A 168 -15.39 -16.42 -5.48
CA HIS A 168 -14.62 -16.68 -4.27
C HIS A 168 -13.29 -15.92 -4.28
N TYR A 169 -12.71 -15.76 -3.10
CA TYR A 169 -11.39 -15.18 -2.88
C TYR A 169 -10.53 -16.18 -2.10
N ILE A 170 -9.28 -16.36 -2.52
CA ILE A 170 -8.31 -17.21 -1.84
C ILE A 170 -7.24 -16.30 -1.23
N PHE A 171 -6.92 -16.51 0.04
CA PHE A 171 -5.90 -15.77 0.76
C PHE A 171 -5.12 -16.67 1.72
N ASN A 172 -4.04 -16.14 2.28
CA ASN A 172 -3.20 -16.84 3.24
C ASN A 172 -3.47 -16.32 4.65
N ASP A 173 -3.91 -17.20 5.55
CA ASP A 173 -4.33 -16.87 6.91
C ASP A 173 -3.16 -16.39 7.79
N ASP A 174 -1.94 -16.87 7.51
CA ASP A 174 -0.74 -16.60 8.31
C ASP A 174 0.05 -15.38 7.82
N ASN A 175 -0.27 -14.86 6.64
CA ASN A 175 0.50 -13.81 5.98
C ASN A 175 -0.35 -12.55 5.66
N PRO A 176 -1.00 -11.90 6.64
CA PRO A 176 -1.60 -10.59 6.41
C PRO A 176 -0.51 -9.56 6.04
N VAL A 177 -0.88 -8.57 5.24
CA VAL A 177 -0.04 -7.38 5.01
C VAL A 177 -0.43 -6.34 6.06
N GLU A 178 0.57 -5.77 6.72
CA GLU A 178 0.38 -4.71 7.71
C GLU A 178 1.23 -3.49 7.36
N TYR A 179 0.60 -2.32 7.36
CA TYR A 179 1.28 -1.04 7.32
C TYR A 179 1.17 -0.37 8.69
N CYS A 180 2.30 0.07 9.22
CA CYS A 180 2.36 0.69 10.54
C CYS A 180 3.12 2.00 10.54
N LEU A 181 2.55 3.00 11.20
CA LEU A 181 3.28 4.18 11.64
C LEU A 181 4.04 3.81 12.91
N THR A 182 5.37 3.81 12.86
CA THR A 182 6.24 3.36 13.95
C THR A 182 7.09 4.52 14.48
N GLN A 183 7.56 4.41 15.72
CA GLN A 183 8.36 5.48 16.32
C GLN A 183 9.61 5.80 15.49
N GLY A 184 10.00 7.07 15.42
CA GLY A 184 11.18 7.52 14.67
C GLY A 184 10.92 7.94 13.22
N SER A 185 9.68 8.36 12.91
CA SER A 185 9.29 8.87 11.59
C SER A 185 9.12 7.82 10.48
N PHE A 186 8.98 6.56 10.87
CA PHE A 186 8.95 5.45 9.92
C PHE A 186 7.52 4.99 9.62
N LEU A 187 7.27 4.79 8.33
CA LEU A 187 6.19 3.93 7.85
C LEU A 187 6.80 2.58 7.47
N THR A 188 6.33 1.51 8.08
CA THR A 188 6.78 0.15 7.76
C THR A 188 5.69 -0.66 7.07
N ARG A 189 6.10 -1.65 6.29
CA ARG A 189 5.26 -2.69 5.72
C ARG A 189 5.79 -4.05 6.14
N THR A 190 4.92 -4.89 6.69
CA THR A 190 5.25 -6.26 7.10
C THR A 190 4.32 -7.23 6.36
N ASN A 191 4.85 -8.36 5.90
CA ASN A 191 4.07 -9.46 5.34
C ASN A 191 4.76 -10.77 5.71
N ALA A 192 4.54 -11.16 6.96
CA ALA A 192 5.34 -12.14 7.71
C ALA A 192 6.84 -11.80 7.82
N GLY A 193 7.41 -12.05 9.01
CA GLY A 193 8.81 -11.74 9.30
C GLY A 193 9.07 -10.26 9.62
N ASP A 194 10.25 -9.77 9.25
CA ASP A 194 10.75 -8.46 9.67
C ASP A 194 10.10 -7.30 8.90
N PRO A 195 9.77 -6.18 9.58
CA PRO A 195 9.21 -4.99 8.93
C PRO A 195 10.18 -4.36 7.92
N ILE A 196 9.66 -3.98 6.75
CA ILE A 196 10.39 -3.24 5.72
C ILE A 196 10.03 -1.75 5.84
N ILE A 197 11.04 -0.88 5.88
CA ILE A 197 10.82 0.57 5.88
C ILE A 197 10.37 1.02 4.48
N ILE A 198 9.21 1.67 4.42
CA ILE A 198 8.65 2.26 3.20
C ILE A 198 9.03 3.74 3.10
N SER A 199 9.07 4.45 4.22
CA SER A 199 9.59 5.82 4.32
C SER A 199 10.06 6.10 5.74
N ASP A 200 11.01 7.01 5.88
CA ASP A 200 11.66 7.45 7.12
C ASP A 200 11.45 8.95 7.41
N LYS A 201 10.52 9.59 6.68
CA LYS A 201 10.32 11.05 6.70
C LYS A 201 8.96 11.47 7.25
N LEU A 202 8.20 10.57 7.85
CA LEU A 202 6.85 10.89 8.32
C LEU A 202 6.86 11.56 9.68
N ASN A 203 6.04 12.59 9.85
CA ASN A 203 5.59 13.00 11.17
C ASN A 203 4.48 12.05 11.63
N VAL A 204 4.84 11.02 12.40
CA VAL A 204 3.91 10.00 12.89
C VAL A 204 2.82 10.58 13.80
N GLY A 205 3.13 11.64 14.56
CA GLY A 205 2.14 12.30 15.42
C GLY A 205 1.06 13.05 14.65
N GLU A 206 1.34 13.44 13.41
CA GLU A 206 0.42 14.13 12.49
C GLU A 206 0.00 13.23 11.31
N SER A 207 0.29 11.94 11.40
CA SER A 207 -0.11 10.95 10.40
C SER A 207 -1.12 9.98 11.02
N SER A 208 -2.03 9.46 10.20
CA SER A 208 -2.99 8.47 10.62
C SER A 208 -3.30 7.48 9.51
N LEU A 209 -3.50 6.22 9.91
CA LEU A 209 -3.99 5.14 9.07
C LEU A 209 -5.24 4.60 9.75
N GLN A 210 -6.40 4.75 9.12
CA GLN A 210 -7.68 4.32 9.72
C GLN A 210 -8.53 3.57 8.72
N TYR A 211 -9.00 2.39 9.11
CA TYR A 211 -10.02 1.65 8.37
C TYR A 211 -11.40 1.87 9.00
N SER A 212 -12.34 2.29 8.17
CA SER A 212 -13.76 2.37 8.49
C SER A 212 -14.48 1.21 7.79
N PRO A 213 -15.02 0.23 8.54
CA PRO A 213 -15.69 -0.91 7.94
C PRO A 213 -16.90 -0.55 7.09
N ALA A 214 -17.20 -1.41 6.13
CA ALA A 214 -18.38 -1.24 5.29
C ALA A 214 -19.69 -1.36 6.10
N THR A 215 -20.69 -0.63 5.64
CA THR A 215 -22.07 -0.72 6.11
C THR A 215 -22.97 -1.14 4.94
N VAL A 216 -24.26 -1.36 5.20
CA VAL A 216 -25.25 -1.65 4.15
C VAL A 216 -25.33 -0.52 3.11
N GLN A 217 -24.97 0.71 3.49
CA GLN A 217 -25.12 1.91 2.66
C GLN A 217 -23.80 2.46 2.11
N GLN A 218 -22.65 1.97 2.59
CA GLN A 218 -21.33 2.50 2.24
C GLN A 218 -20.28 1.40 2.19
N ASN A 219 -19.42 1.44 1.18
CA ASN A 219 -18.24 0.57 1.11
C ASN A 219 -17.27 0.86 2.27
N GLY A 220 -16.40 -0.11 2.58
CA GLY A 220 -15.31 0.14 3.52
C GLY A 220 -14.36 1.18 2.94
N ILE A 221 -13.87 2.08 3.79
CA ILE A 221 -12.95 3.16 3.39
C ILE A 221 -11.72 3.10 4.29
N ILE A 222 -10.55 3.26 3.68
CA ILE A 222 -9.30 3.47 4.40
C ILE A 222 -8.90 4.92 4.20
N ASN A 223 -8.78 5.64 5.31
CA ASN A 223 -8.31 7.01 5.35
C ASN A 223 -6.82 7.02 5.66
N LEU A 224 -6.05 7.57 4.73
CA LEU A 224 -4.61 7.75 4.83
C LEU A 224 -4.34 9.24 4.99
N THR A 225 -3.86 9.66 6.16
CA THR A 225 -3.29 11.00 6.37
C THR A 225 -1.81 10.83 6.61
N LEU A 226 -0.96 11.19 5.65
CA LEU A 226 0.49 11.06 5.76
C LEU A 226 1.12 12.45 5.73
N THR A 227 1.74 12.82 6.84
CA THR A 227 2.44 14.09 6.98
C THR A 227 3.94 13.83 6.88
N PHE A 228 4.61 14.46 5.91
CA PHE A 228 6.05 14.35 5.70
C PHE A 228 6.75 15.62 6.20
N THR A 229 7.87 15.47 6.91
CA THR A 229 8.65 16.60 7.42
C THR A 229 10.13 16.44 7.05
N VAL A 230 10.68 17.40 6.31
CA VAL A 230 12.10 17.43 5.90
C VAL A 230 12.62 18.86 6.03
N ASN A 231 13.76 19.05 6.70
CA ASN A 231 14.43 20.35 6.86
C ASN A 231 13.52 21.48 7.39
N GLY A 232 12.56 21.13 8.25
CA GLY A 232 11.60 22.08 8.84
C GLY A 232 10.42 22.45 7.93
N GLU A 233 10.34 21.88 6.72
CA GLU A 233 9.17 21.96 5.86
C GLU A 233 8.28 20.74 6.08
N THR A 234 6.97 20.99 6.19
CA THR A 234 5.97 19.94 6.41
C THR A 234 4.95 19.95 5.27
N THR A 235 4.59 18.77 4.78
CA THR A 235 3.54 18.59 3.76
C THR A 235 2.66 17.42 4.14
N THR A 236 1.35 17.65 4.17
CA THR A 236 0.35 16.61 4.50
C THR A 236 -0.36 16.17 3.24
N PHE A 237 -0.54 14.86 3.10
CA PHE A 237 -1.30 14.22 2.04
C PHE A 237 -2.45 13.45 2.65
N GLU A 238 -3.64 13.60 2.06
CA GLU A 238 -4.84 12.89 2.47
C GLU A 238 -5.38 12.10 1.28
N GLN A 239 -5.62 10.80 1.49
CA GLN A 239 -6.16 9.91 0.47
C GLN A 239 -7.19 8.98 1.10
N GLU A 240 -8.37 8.94 0.50
CA GLU A 240 -9.37 7.92 0.79
C GLU A 240 -9.24 6.78 -0.22
N VAL A 241 -9.13 5.55 0.28
CA VAL A 241 -9.06 4.33 -0.52
C VAL A 241 -10.33 3.54 -0.28
N GLN A 242 -11.16 3.42 -1.31
CA GLN A 242 -12.35 2.58 -1.25
C GLN A 242 -11.95 1.10 -1.35
N VAL A 243 -12.43 0.30 -0.41
CA VAL A 243 -12.35 -1.16 -0.45
C VAL A 243 -13.48 -1.67 -1.35
N LEU A 244 -13.12 -2.39 -2.41
CA LEU A 244 -14.08 -2.92 -3.38
C LEU A 244 -14.79 -4.13 -2.79
N ASN A 245 -15.98 -3.91 -2.24
CA ASN A 245 -16.85 -4.96 -1.69
C ASN A 245 -17.94 -5.37 -2.68
N VAL A 246 -17.56 -5.73 -3.92
CA VAL A 246 -18.55 -6.16 -4.92
C VAL A 246 -18.86 -7.65 -4.73
N PRO A 247 -20.10 -8.04 -4.39
CA PRO A 247 -20.50 -9.42 -4.15
C PRO A 247 -20.57 -10.31 -5.41
#